data_AF-A0A498SUH0-F1
#
_entry.id   AF-A0A498SUH0-F1
#
_cell.length_a   1.000
_cell.length_b   1.000
_cell.length_c   1.000
_cell.angle_alpha   90.00
_cell.angle_beta   90.00
_cell.angle_gamma   90.00
#
_symmetry.space_group_name_H-M   'P 1'
#
loop_
_entity.id
_entity.type
_entity.pdbx_description
1 polymer ?
#
loop_
_entity_poly.entity_id
_entity_poly.type
_entity_poly.pdbx_seq_one_letter_code
_entity_poly.pdbx_strand_id
1 'polypeptide(L)'
;SSPVSSPAICAFCSEKIDGPIITALAPNSYYAQKFHPYHFMCTYCQKALNLRGTYREHERKPYCHECFYRLYNGLIYSPDEKQARIEKLI
;
A
#
# COMPACT_ATOMS: atom_id res chain seq x y z
N SER A 1 22.59 9.18 -27.12
CA SER A 1 21.18 8.76 -27.11
C SER A 1 20.89 8.11 -25.77
N SER A 2 20.35 8.88 -24.82
CA SER A 2 20.05 8.35 -23.48
C SER A 2 18.84 7.42 -23.56
N PRO A 3 18.83 6.27 -22.86
CA PRO A 3 17.67 5.40 -22.83
C PRO A 3 16.51 6.17 -22.22
N VAL A 4 15.41 6.28 -22.96
CA VAL A 4 14.16 6.87 -22.48
C VAL A 4 13.58 5.94 -21.40
N SER A 5 13.99 6.13 -20.15
CA SER A 5 13.32 5.50 -19.01
C SER A 5 11.87 5.97 -19.02
N SER A 6 10.94 5.04 -19.24
CA SER A 6 9.51 5.33 -19.25
C SER A 6 9.12 6.04 -17.94
N PRO A 7 8.35 7.14 -18.01
CA PRO A 7 8.01 7.93 -16.84
C PRO A 7 7.20 7.07 -15.87
N ALA A 8 7.59 7.08 -14.59
CA ALA A 8 6.78 6.49 -13.55
C ALA A 8 5.53 7.34 -13.33
N ILE A 9 4.35 6.73 -13.39
CA ILE A 9 3.06 7.41 -13.17
C ILE A 9 2.53 7.03 -11.79
N CYS A 10 2.09 8.02 -11.03
CA CYS A 10 1.50 7.81 -9.71
C CYS A 10 0.10 7.18 -9.87
N ALA A 11 -0.12 6.03 -9.22
CA ALA A 11 -1.41 5.36 -9.24
C ALA A 11 -2.53 6.09 -8.46
N PHE A 12 -2.19 7.11 -7.67
CA PHE A 12 -3.17 7.92 -6.92
C PHE A 12 -3.63 9.16 -7.70
N CYS A 13 -2.70 10.01 -8.17
CA CYS A 13 -3.04 11.26 -8.87
C CYS A 13 -2.92 11.17 -10.40
N SER A 14 -2.45 10.04 -10.93
CA SER A 14 -2.23 9.83 -12.38
C SER A 14 -1.20 10.78 -13.03
N GLU A 15 -0.44 11.52 -12.23
CA GLU A 15 0.64 12.39 -12.71
C GLU A 15 1.98 11.67 -12.74
N LYS A 16 2.94 12.23 -13.49
CA LYS A 16 4.32 11.76 -13.51
C LYS A 16 4.97 11.95 -12.14
N ILE A 17 5.79 10.98 -11.74
CA ILE A 17 6.61 11.04 -10.53
C ILE A 17 7.96 11.63 -10.92
N ASP A 18 8.21 12.85 -10.46
CA ASP A 18 9.50 13.52 -10.58
C ASP A 18 10.27 13.33 -9.25
N GLY A 19 11.35 12.55 -9.28
CA GLY A 19 12.17 12.27 -8.10
C GLY A 19 11.80 10.98 -7.34
N PRO A 20 11.72 11.01 -5.99
CA PRO A 20 11.60 9.80 -5.17
C PRO A 20 10.28 9.06 -5.43
N ILE A 21 10.39 7.74 -5.55
CA ILE A 21 9.29 6.86 -5.92
C ILE A 21 9.09 5.77 -4.88
N ILE A 22 7.83 5.49 -4.55
CA ILE A 22 7.43 4.30 -3.81
C ILE A 22 6.92 3.28 -4.80
N THR A 23 7.58 2.13 -4.86
CA THR A 23 7.10 0.95 -5.59
C THR A 23 6.42 0.04 -4.59
N ALA A 24 5.10 -0.07 -4.69
CA ALA A 24 4.27 -0.82 -3.76
C ALA A 24 3.77 -2.09 -4.44
N LEU A 25 4.13 -3.25 -3.89
CA LEU A 25 3.61 -4.55 -4.30
C LEU A 25 2.75 -5.10 -3.18
N ALA A 26 1.44 -5.15 -3.39
CA ALA A 26 0.55 -5.78 -2.44
C ALA A 26 0.68 -7.31 -2.56
N PRO A 27 0.62 -8.06 -1.46
CA PRO A 27 0.69 -9.52 -1.46
C PRO A 27 -0.50 -10.18 -2.16
N ASN A 28 -1.59 -9.43 -2.39
CA ASN A 28 -2.76 -9.88 -3.14
C ASN A 28 -2.84 -9.22 -4.54
N SER A 29 -1.75 -8.65 -5.04
CA SER A 29 -1.67 -8.03 -6.36
C SER A 29 -0.51 -8.64 -7.17
N TYR A 30 -0.75 -8.85 -8.47
CA TYR A 30 0.25 -9.45 -9.37
C TYR A 30 1.23 -8.41 -9.93
N TYR A 31 0.88 -7.13 -9.89
CA TYR A 31 1.70 -6.03 -10.40
C TYR A 31 2.05 -5.06 -9.27
N ALA A 32 3.22 -4.43 -9.37
CA ALA A 32 3.57 -3.33 -8.50
C ALA A 32 2.92 -2.03 -8.99
N GLN A 33 2.43 -1.22 -8.07
CA GLN A 33 1.97 0.15 -8.30
C GLN A 33 3.05 1.14 -7.89
N LYS A 34 3.05 2.31 -8.52
CA LYS A 34 4.02 3.37 -8.27
C LYS A 34 3.31 4.57 -7.64
N PHE A 35 3.90 5.17 -6.63
CA PHE A 35 3.31 6.30 -5.90
C PHE A 35 4.36 7.36 -5.56
N HIS A 36 3.90 8.61 -5.46
CA HIS A 36 4.64 9.63 -4.71
C HIS A 36 4.76 9.21 -3.23
N PRO A 37 5.83 9.59 -2.54
CA PRO A 37 6.02 9.28 -1.12
C PRO A 37 4.87 9.77 -0.22
N TYR A 38 4.25 10.89 -0.60
CA TYR A 38 3.10 11.49 0.09
C TYR A 38 1.73 10.95 -0.38
N HIS A 39 1.67 10.23 -1.52
CA HIS A 39 0.43 9.63 -2.02
C HIS A 39 0.29 8.14 -1.68
N PHE A 40 1.28 7.55 -1.01
CA PHE A 40 1.19 6.16 -0.56
C PHE A 40 0.55 6.07 0.84
N MET A 41 -0.77 6.25 0.86
CA MET A 41 -1.59 6.29 2.07
C MET A 41 -2.79 5.37 1.97
N CYS A 42 -3.37 4.99 3.11
CA CYS A 42 -4.59 4.20 3.13
C CYS A 42 -5.74 5.02 2.54
N THR A 43 -6.43 4.45 1.55
CA THR A 43 -7.56 5.11 0.88
C THR A 43 -8.71 5.47 1.84
N TYR A 44 -8.86 4.71 2.94
CA TYR A 44 -9.92 4.95 3.93
C TYR A 44 -9.49 5.90 5.05
N CYS A 45 -8.45 5.57 5.82
CA CYS A 45 -8.06 6.36 6.99
C CYS A 45 -6.97 7.40 6.71
N GLN A 46 -6.49 7.52 5.46
CA GLN A 46 -5.46 8.47 5.02
C GLN A 46 -4.10 8.39 5.75
N LYS A 47 -3.87 7.35 6.56
CA LYS A 47 -2.57 7.10 7.20
C LYS A 47 -1.55 6.64 6.18
N ALA A 48 -0.32 7.15 6.27
CA ALA A 48 0.80 6.73 5.44
C ALA A 48 1.08 5.22 5.59
N LEU A 49 1.25 4.52 4.47
CA LEU A 49 1.46 3.06 4.44
C LEU A 49 2.94 2.67 4.33
N ASN A 50 3.82 3.63 4.01
CA ASN A 50 5.26 3.40 3.85
C ASN A 50 5.97 2.94 5.14
N LEU A 51 5.38 3.15 6.32
CA LEU A 51 5.99 2.86 7.62
C LEU A 51 5.79 1.41 8.12
N ARG A 52 4.81 0.67 7.60
CA ARG A 52 4.41 -0.64 8.16
C ARG A 52 4.81 -1.86 7.32
N GLY A 53 5.64 -1.66 6.28
CA GLY A 53 6.25 -2.72 5.47
C GLY A 53 5.30 -3.56 4.59
N THR A 54 4.01 -3.62 4.92
CA THR A 54 2.99 -4.38 4.18
C THR A 54 1.65 -3.65 4.16
N TYR A 55 0.88 -3.85 3.09
CA TYR A 55 -0.45 -3.29 2.88
C TYR A 55 -1.32 -4.28 2.09
N ARG A 56 -2.60 -3.96 1.89
CA ARG A 56 -3.52 -4.71 1.01
C ARG A 56 -4.01 -3.82 -0.12
N GLU A 57 -4.21 -4.39 -1.30
CA GLU A 57 -4.83 -3.69 -2.42
C GLU A 57 -6.29 -4.17 -2.57
N HIS A 58 -7.22 -3.25 -2.83
CA HIS A 58 -8.55 -3.60 -3.33
C HIS A 58 -8.87 -2.67 -4.49
N GLU A 59 -9.25 -3.22 -5.65
CA GLU A 59 -9.56 -2.43 -6.85
C GLU A 59 -8.48 -1.36 -7.17
N ARG A 60 -7.20 -1.75 -7.17
CA ARG A 60 -6.05 -0.84 -7.41
C ARG A 60 -5.87 0.26 -6.38
N LYS A 61 -6.58 0.21 -5.24
CA LYS A 61 -6.48 1.17 -4.16
C LYS A 61 -5.76 0.55 -2.96
N PRO A 62 -4.77 1.24 -2.37
CA PRO A 62 -4.05 0.73 -1.21
C PRO A 62 -4.84 0.96 0.09
N TYR A 63 -4.83 -0.04 0.97
CA TYR A 63 -5.46 -0.02 2.28
C TYR A 63 -4.50 -0.55 3.35
N CYS A 64 -4.58 0.01 4.56
CA CYS A 64 -3.96 -0.64 5.72
C CYS A 64 -4.73 -1.92 6.05
N HIS A 65 -4.07 -2.85 6.72
CA HIS A 65 -4.67 -4.14 7.08
C HIS A 65 -5.98 -3.96 7.83
N GLU A 66 -6.01 -3.09 8.85
CA GLU A 66 -7.21 -2.81 9.63
C GLU A 66 -8.38 -2.34 8.77
N CYS A 67 -8.18 -1.35 7.90
CA CYS A 67 -9.25 -0.83 7.05
C CYS A 67 -9.71 -1.87 6.02
N PHE A 68 -8.77 -2.61 5.42
CA PHE A 68 -9.10 -3.65 4.46
C PHE A 68 -9.98 -4.73 5.10
N TYR A 69 -9.61 -5.24 6.28
CA TYR A 69 -10.39 -6.29 6.96
C TYR A 69 -11.76 -5.81 7.41
N ARG A 70 -11.86 -4.56 7.90
CA ARG A 70 -13.13 -3.94 8.29
C ARG A 70 -14.08 -3.75 7.10
N LEU A 71 -13.57 -3.33 5.94
CA LEU A 71 -14.38 -3.00 4.77
C LEU A 71 -14.75 -4.22 3.94
N TYR A 72 -13.82 -5.15 3.71
CA TYR A 72 -13.96 -6.20 2.69
C TYR A 72 -14.10 -7.61 3.23
N ASN A 73 -13.71 -7.85 4.49
CA ASN A 73 -13.84 -9.17 5.12
C ASN A 73 -15.05 -9.26 6.06
N GLY A 74 -15.80 -8.17 6.27
CA GLY A 74 -16.94 -8.14 7.20
C GLY A 74 -16.56 -8.43 8.66
N LEU A 75 -15.27 -8.48 8.98
CA LEU A 75 -14.76 -8.77 10.30
C LEU A 75 -14.44 -7.42 10.96
N ILE A 76 -15.19 -7.10 12.02
CA ILE A 76 -14.59 -6.31 13.10
C ILE A 76 -13.41 -7.15 13.57
N TYR A 77 -12.20 -6.68 13.29
CA TYR A 77 -10.96 -7.37 13.65
C TYR A 77 -10.89 -7.45 15.18
N SER A 78 -11.43 -8.52 15.76
CA SER A 78 -10.96 -9.03 17.04
C SER A 78 -9.51 -9.42 16.79
N PRO A 79 -8.52 -8.77 17.41
CA PRO A 79 -7.13 -9.14 17.22
C PRO A 79 -6.98 -10.60 17.67
N ASP A 80 -6.93 -11.51 16.70
CA ASP A 80 -6.68 -12.93 16.95
C ASP A 80 -5.30 -13.00 17.62
N GLU A 81 -5.23 -13.58 18.82
CA GLU A 81 -4.03 -13.66 19.66
C GLU A 81 -2.79 -14.21 18.91
N LYS A 82 -3.01 -14.90 17.78
CA LYS A 82 -1.97 -15.41 16.90
C LYS A 82 -1.17 -14.31 16.20
N GLN A 83 -1.75 -13.13 15.94
CA GLN A 83 -1.02 -12.02 15.32
C GLN A 83 -0.12 -11.27 16.32
N ALA A 84 -0.48 -11.26 17.60
CA ALA A 84 0.35 -10.69 18.67
C ALA A 84 1.67 -11.45 18.88
N ARG A 85 1.76 -12.68 18.39
CA ARG A 85 2.98 -13.49 18.46
C ARG A 85 4.01 -13.15 17.37
N ILE A 86 3.59 -12.50 16.28
CA ILE A 86 4.50 -12.07 15.20
C ILE A 86 5.21 -10.77 15.58
N GLU A 87 4.57 -9.85 16.30
CA GLU A 87 5.23 -8.64 16.84
C GLU A 87 6.15 -8.91 18.04
N LYS A 88 6.13 -10.11 18.62
CA LYS A 88 7.03 -10.51 19.73
C LYS A 88 8.28 -11.29 19.29
N LEU A 89 8.56 -11.36 18.00
CA LEU A 89 9.70 -12.09 17.43
C LEU A 89 10.73 -11.17 16.74
N ILE A 90 10.66 -9.86 16.99
CA ILE A 90 11.74 -8.90 16.69
C ILE A 90 12.50 -8.54 17.96
#